data_AF-A0ABC8JN55-F1
#
_entry.id   AF-A0ABC8JN55-F1
#
_cell.length_a   1.000
_cell.length_b   1.000
_cell.length_c   1.000
_cell.angle_alpha   90.00
_cell.angle_beta   90.00
_cell.angle_gamma   90.00
#
_symmetry.space_group_name_H-M   'P 1'
#
loop_
_entity.id
_entity.type
_entity.pdbx_description
1 polymer ?
#
loop_
_entity_poly.entity_id
_entity_poly.type
_entity_poly.pdbx_seq_one_letter_code
_entity_poly.pdbx_strand_id
1 'polypeptide(L)'
;MGRVFAIELEGPVYTCLECNTHLGVPSDIISKEVEVFTYVFSRLFNTFLVEKTSNPALQDIFCVGCFNDVGTYGVSGPNSCRVFRNLVHGPEGSDDEV
;
A
#
# COMPACT_ATOMS: atom_id res chain seq x y z
N MET A 1 16.80 -21.47 -19.43
CA MET A 1 16.57 -20.74 -18.17
C MET A 1 16.75 -19.26 -18.46
N GLY A 2 15.73 -18.44 -18.16
CA GLY A 2 15.71 -17.01 -18.51
C GLY A 2 16.67 -16.18 -17.66
N ARG A 3 17.05 -15.00 -18.16
CA ARG A 3 17.83 -14.01 -17.41
C ARG A 3 16.89 -13.21 -16.52
N VAL A 4 17.19 -13.14 -15.22
CA VAL A 4 16.52 -12.24 -14.29
C VAL A 4 17.22 -10.90 -14.35
N PHE A 5 16.47 -9.84 -14.64
CA PHE A 5 16.93 -8.47 -14.50
C PHE A 5 16.35 -7.92 -13.20
N ALA A 6 17.19 -7.69 -12.22
CA ALA A 6 16.83 -6.94 -11.03
C ALA A 6 17.09 -5.46 -11.31
N ILE A 7 16.05 -4.64 -11.21
CA ILE A 7 16.17 -3.18 -11.21
C ILE A 7 15.94 -2.75 -9.77
N GLU A 8 16.96 -2.19 -9.14
CA GLU A 8 16.82 -1.50 -7.87
C GLU A 8 16.19 -0.14 -8.18
N LEU A 9 14.94 0.04 -7.75
CA LEU A 9 14.27 1.33 -7.87
C LEU A 9 14.83 2.24 -6.77
N GLU A 10 15.77 3.11 -7.13
CA GLU A 10 16.27 4.16 -6.25
C GLU A 10 15.17 5.21 -5.99
N GLY A 11 14.86 5.49 -4.72
CA GLY A 11 13.90 6.52 -4.33
C GLY A 11 13.09 6.18 -3.09
N PRO A 12 12.33 7.15 -2.55
CA PRO A 12 11.51 6.93 -1.38
C PRO A 12 10.37 5.96 -1.70
N VAL A 13 10.23 4.91 -0.89
CA VAL A 13 9.22 3.87 -1.06
C VAL A 13 8.50 3.62 0.26
N TYR A 14 7.21 3.27 0.15
CA TYR A 14 6.45 2.67 1.23
C TYR A 14 6.53 1.16 1.09
N THR A 15 6.90 0.48 2.17
CA THR A 15 7.08 -0.98 2.16
C THR A 15 6.16 -1.66 3.17
N CYS A 16 5.82 -2.91 2.91
CA CYS A 16 5.05 -3.73 3.84
C CYS A 16 5.83 -3.92 5.14
N LEU A 17 5.21 -3.65 6.29
CA LEU A 17 5.83 -3.79 7.61
C LEU A 17 6.41 -5.20 7.84
N GLU A 18 5.68 -6.24 7.42
CA GLU A 18 6.01 -7.63 7.75
C GLU A 18 7.12 -8.22 6.88
N CYS A 19 7.29 -7.76 5.64
CA CYS A 19 8.18 -8.42 4.68
C CYS A 19 9.00 -7.46 3.81
N ASN A 20 8.91 -6.14 4.05
CA ASN A 20 9.60 -5.09 3.30
C ASN A 20 9.30 -5.06 1.78
N THR A 21 8.26 -5.75 1.33
CA THR A 21 7.84 -5.67 -0.08
C THR A 21 7.43 -4.24 -0.43
N HIS A 22 7.90 -3.69 -1.54
CA HIS A 22 7.56 -2.34 -1.97
C HIS A 22 6.07 -2.26 -2.34
N LEU A 23 5.31 -1.39 -1.69
CA LEU A 23 3.88 -1.24 -1.90
C LEU A 23 3.49 0.05 -2.62
N GLY A 24 4.26 1.13 -2.46
CA GLY A 24 3.89 2.44 -2.99
C GLY A 24 5.05 3.42 -3.02
N VAL A 25 4.83 4.56 -3.65
CA VAL A 25 5.77 5.69 -3.71
C VAL A 25 5.07 6.98 -3.28
N PRO A 26 5.80 7.97 -2.73
CA PRO A 26 5.19 9.22 -2.26
C PRO A 26 4.43 10.00 -3.32
N SER A 27 4.85 9.94 -4.60
CA SER A 27 4.17 10.64 -5.70
C SER A 27 2.75 10.15 -5.96
N ASP A 28 2.42 8.95 -5.50
CA ASP A 28 1.08 8.37 -5.61
C ASP A 28 0.20 8.66 -4.37
N ILE A 29 0.71 9.33 -3.33
CA ILE A 29 -0.11 9.74 -2.19
C ILE A 29 -1.00 10.91 -2.58
N ILE A 30 -2.31 10.69 -2.51
CA ILE A 30 -3.34 11.71 -2.68
C ILE A 30 -3.51 12.48 -1.36
N SER A 31 -3.59 11.77 -0.23
CA SER A 31 -3.77 12.38 1.08
C SER A 31 -3.26 11.51 2.22
N LYS A 32 -2.91 12.18 3.33
CA LYS A 32 -2.54 11.57 4.60
C LYS A 32 -3.67 11.84 5.62
N GLU A 33 -4.54 10.87 5.87
CA GLU A 33 -5.65 11.00 6.83
C GLU A 33 -5.13 10.76 8.26
N VAL A 34 -5.08 11.80 9.10
CA VAL A 34 -4.48 11.73 10.44
C VAL A 34 -5.41 11.06 11.45
N GLU A 35 -6.71 11.40 11.42
CA GLU A 35 -7.69 10.87 12.37
C GLU A 35 -7.89 9.35 12.24
N VAL A 36 -7.82 8.82 11.02
CA VAL A 36 -8.04 7.40 10.70
C VAL A 36 -6.71 6.65 10.52
N PHE A 37 -5.55 7.31 10.73
CA PHE A 37 -4.22 6.73 10.53
C PHE A 37 -4.09 5.97 9.20
N THR A 38 -4.50 6.62 8.11
CA THR A 38 -4.59 6.01 6.78
C THR A 38 -3.86 6.84 5.73
N TYR A 39 -3.19 6.16 4.81
CA TYR A 39 -2.68 6.73 3.57
C TYR A 39 -3.61 6.46 2.40
N VAL A 40 -3.93 7.50 1.65
CA VAL A 40 -4.74 7.37 0.44
C VAL A 40 -3.81 7.48 -0.75
N PHE A 41 -3.62 6.36 -1.45
CA PHE A 41 -2.85 6.27 -2.67
C PHE A 41 -3.74 6.26 -3.90
N SER A 42 -3.29 6.88 -4.99
CA SER A 42 -3.84 6.74 -6.33
C SER A 42 -3.56 5.35 -6.89
N ARG A 43 -2.41 4.77 -6.53
CA ARG A 43 -1.95 3.47 -7.00
C ARG A 43 -1.05 2.77 -5.97
N LEU A 44 -1.13 1.44 -5.93
CA LEU A 44 -0.20 0.57 -5.22
C LEU A 44 0.44 -0.45 -6.17
N PHE A 45 1.53 -1.05 -5.70
CA PHE A 45 2.33 -2.06 -6.38
C PHE A 45 2.46 -3.29 -5.48
N ASN A 46 2.72 -4.45 -6.07
CA ASN A 46 2.93 -5.70 -5.32
C ASN A 46 1.80 -6.01 -4.31
N THR A 47 0.57 -5.67 -4.69
CA THR A 47 -0.65 -5.97 -3.94
C THR A 47 -1.63 -6.72 -4.81
N PHE A 48 -2.57 -7.40 -4.17
CA PHE A 48 -3.74 -7.98 -4.83
C PHE A 48 -5.00 -7.68 -4.01
N LEU A 49 -6.15 -7.69 -4.68
CA LEU A 49 -7.43 -7.35 -4.06
C LEU A 49 -8.25 -8.60 -3.80
N VAL A 50 -8.98 -8.61 -2.67
CA VAL A 50 -9.93 -9.65 -2.31
C VAL A 50 -11.29 -9.00 -2.02
N GLU A 51 -12.35 -9.53 -2.62
CA GLU A 51 -13.71 -9.01 -2.42
C GLU A 51 -14.20 -9.23 -0.98
N LYS A 52 -14.75 -8.18 -0.37
CA LYS A 52 -15.40 -8.29 0.95
C LYS A 52 -16.85 -8.72 0.79
N THR A 53 -17.17 -9.91 1.31
CA THR A 53 -18.56 -10.41 1.35
C THR A 53 -19.48 -9.52 2.20
N SER A 54 -18.91 -8.83 3.20
CA SER A 54 -19.66 -7.96 4.13
C SER A 54 -19.99 -6.59 3.53
N ASN A 55 -19.18 -6.09 2.59
CA ASN A 55 -19.40 -4.80 1.95
C ASN A 55 -18.87 -4.83 0.51
N PRO A 56 -19.75 -5.03 -0.49
CA PRO A 56 -19.35 -5.10 -1.90
C PRO A 56 -18.74 -3.81 -2.46
N ALA A 57 -18.91 -2.68 -1.78
CA ALA A 57 -18.30 -1.41 -2.17
C ALA A 57 -16.81 -1.31 -1.82
N LEU A 58 -16.29 -2.28 -1.04
CA LEU A 58 -14.90 -2.34 -0.59
C LEU A 58 -14.25 -3.68 -0.97
N GLN A 59 -12.97 -3.64 -1.24
CA GLN A 59 -12.10 -4.81 -1.36
C GLN A 59 -10.94 -4.67 -0.39
N ASP A 60 -10.46 -5.78 0.15
CA ASP A 60 -9.27 -5.79 0.99
C ASP A 60 -8.01 -5.84 0.13
N ILE A 61 -6.98 -5.12 0.56
CA ILE A 61 -5.70 -5.01 -0.14
C ILE A 61 -4.71 -5.89 0.59
N PHE A 62 -4.15 -6.88 -0.10
CA PHE A 62 -3.17 -7.79 0.47
C PHE A 62 -1.81 -7.62 -0.17
N CYS A 63 -0.76 -7.75 0.64
CA CYS A 63 0.62 -7.79 0.16
C CYS A 63 0.91 -9.14 -0.55
N VAL A 64 1.51 -9.11 -1.74
CA VAL A 64 1.88 -10.35 -2.48
C VAL A 64 2.99 -11.15 -1.80
N GLY A 65 3.81 -10.52 -0.95
CA GLY A 65 4.97 -11.14 -0.30
C GLY A 65 4.61 -11.96 0.93
N CYS A 66 3.70 -11.45 1.77
CA CYS A 66 3.36 -12.05 3.07
C CYS A 66 1.87 -12.34 3.27
N PHE A 67 1.00 -11.99 2.31
CA PHE A 67 -0.45 -12.14 2.42
C PHE A 67 -1.07 -11.40 3.62
N ASN A 68 -0.39 -10.39 4.16
CA ASN A 68 -0.98 -9.53 5.19
C ASN A 68 -1.96 -8.55 4.55
N ASP A 69 -3.09 -8.32 5.21
CA ASP A 69 -4.03 -7.25 4.87
C ASP A 69 -3.36 -5.91 5.23
N VAL A 70 -3.23 -5.03 4.25
CA VAL A 70 -2.59 -3.71 4.41
C VAL A 70 -3.59 -2.56 4.26
N GLY A 71 -4.85 -2.83 3.91
CA GLY A 71 -5.77 -1.74 3.59
C GLY A 71 -7.06 -2.13 2.85
N THR A 72 -7.77 -1.11 2.37
CA THR A 72 -9.02 -1.28 1.63
C THR A 72 -9.03 -0.46 0.33
N TYR A 73 -9.65 -1.00 -0.71
CA TYR A 73 -9.85 -0.35 -2.00
C TYR A 73 -11.34 -0.04 -2.19
N GLY A 74 -11.66 1.22 -2.51
CA GLY A 74 -13.02 1.66 -2.80
C GLY A 74 -13.44 1.35 -4.24
N VAL A 75 -14.47 0.51 -4.43
CA VAL A 75 -14.98 0.13 -5.76
C VAL A 75 -16.04 1.10 -6.27
N SER A 76 -16.81 1.72 -5.36
CA SER A 76 -17.93 2.62 -5.70
C SER A 76 -17.70 4.10 -5.36
N GLY A 77 -16.54 4.46 -4.79
CA GLY A 77 -16.11 5.84 -4.53
C GLY A 77 -15.00 6.28 -5.49
N PRO A 78 -14.30 7.41 -5.26
CA PRO A 78 -13.07 7.68 -6.02
C PRO A 78 -12.11 6.50 -5.82
N ASN A 79 -11.78 5.82 -6.93
CA ASN A 79 -10.89 4.65 -6.98
C ASN A 79 -9.57 4.98 -6.27
N SER A 80 -9.48 4.63 -5.00
CA SER A 80 -8.36 5.01 -4.13
C SER A 80 -8.04 3.87 -3.19
N CYS A 81 -6.74 3.67 -2.99
CA CYS A 81 -6.20 2.64 -2.12
C CYS A 81 -5.97 3.26 -0.75
N ARG A 82 -6.72 2.82 0.26
CA ARG A 82 -6.57 3.23 1.66
C ARG A 82 -5.68 2.24 2.39
N VAL A 83 -4.47 2.63 2.74
CA VAL A 83 -3.47 1.79 3.42
C VAL A 83 -3.33 2.21 4.87
N PHE A 84 -3.35 1.25 5.79
CA PHE A 84 -3.16 1.54 7.21
C PHE A 84 -1.71 1.89 7.51
N ARG A 85 -1.48 3.05 8.12
CA ARG A 85 -0.11 3.56 8.35
C ARG A 85 0.72 2.63 9.21
N ASN A 86 0.10 1.99 10.20
CA ASN A 86 0.77 1.05 11.11
C ASN A 86 1.12 -0.29 10.47
N LEU A 87 0.79 -0.52 9.18
CA LEU A 87 1.10 -1.75 8.45
C LEU A 87 2.09 -1.52 7.31
N VAL A 88 2.66 -0.31 7.23
CA VAL A 88 3.69 0.06 6.25
C VAL A 88 4.84 0.82 6.91
N HIS A 89 6.05 0.60 6.43
CA HIS A 89 7.17 1.48 6.69
C HIS A 89 7.16 2.62 5.67
N GLY A 90 7.23 3.86 6.15
CA GLY A 90 7.46 5.04 5.32
C GLY A 90 8.93 5.16 4.89
N PRO A 91 9.22 5.97 3.87
CA PRO A 91 10.59 6.28 3.50
C PRO A 91 11.32 7.02 4.63
N GLU A 92 12.65 6.87 4.70
CA GLU A 92 13.50 7.54 5.69
C GLU A 92 13.25 9.07 5.71
N GLY A 93 13.09 9.62 6.92
CA GLY A 93 12.79 11.04 7.14
C GLY A 93 11.33 11.47 6.87
N SER A 94 10.41 10.51 6.70
CA SER A 94 8.98 10.81 6.68
C SER A 94 8.43 11.09 8.08
N ASP A 95 7.30 11.79 8.15
CA ASP A 95 6.58 12.11 9.41
C ASP A 95 6.16 10.86 10.23
N ASP A 96 6.42 9.64 9.72
CA ASP A 96 6.15 8.36 10.37
C ASP A 96 7.29 7.90 11.30
N GLU A 97 8.43 8.60 11.32
CA GLU A 97 9.50 8.39 12.30
C GLU A 97 9.16 9.08 13.64
N VAL A 98 8.28 8.48 14.44
CA VAL A 98 8.03 8.89 15.83
C VAL A 98 8.09 7.70 16.78
#